data_AF-X1G6V2-F1
#
_entry.id   AF-X1G6V2-F1
#
_cell.length_a   1.000
_cell.length_b   1.000
_cell.length_c   1.000
_cell.angle_alpha   90.00
_cell.angle_beta   90.00
_cell.angle_gamma   90.00
#
_symmetry.space_group_name_H-M   'P 1'
#
loop_
_entity.id
_entity.type
_entity.pdbx_description
1 polymer ?
#
loop_
_entity_poly.entity_id
_entity_poly.type
_entity_poly.pdbx_seq_one_letter_code
_entity_poly.pdbx_strand_id
1 'polypeptide(L)'
;IFDKTILTTLLQEKVVDGEVMLAVDYNLENKTVDIDDVTKVLVDGNNRIVNIGKKIKKYNAYDTGVFLCSTALFEALEKGSARGETSLSAGIKILAKKKKARIFDIKGNYWIDIDDEKAFRKAENILLANLKKTSDGPVSRRLNRPISIRISKYLLKKHITPNQITFFAFILSVIGALFFRPLLYTNCILLRQSSYRNS
;
A
#
# COMPACT_ATOMS: atom_id res chain seq x y z
N ILE A 1 -16.40 -10.63 -7.25
CA ILE A 1 -16.43 -12.11 -7.11
C ILE A 1 -15.77 -12.66 -8.35
N PHE A 2 -14.91 -13.67 -8.24
CA PHE A 2 -14.29 -14.29 -9.41
C PHE A 2 -14.40 -15.81 -9.28
N ASP A 3 -14.42 -16.51 -10.41
CA ASP A 3 -14.34 -17.96 -10.43
C ASP A 3 -13.00 -18.42 -9.84
N LYS A 4 -13.05 -19.40 -8.94
CA LYS A 4 -11.87 -20.04 -8.34
C LYS A 4 -10.93 -20.59 -9.41
N THR A 5 -11.45 -20.99 -10.57
CA THR A 5 -10.65 -21.47 -11.71
C THR A 5 -9.59 -20.44 -12.13
N ILE A 6 -9.91 -19.14 -12.10
CA ILE A 6 -8.98 -18.04 -12.41
C ILE A 6 -7.79 -18.07 -11.47
N LEU A 7 -8.01 -18.19 -10.15
CA LEU A 7 -6.91 -18.28 -9.19
C LEU A 7 -6.09 -19.56 -9.36
N THR A 8 -6.76 -20.71 -9.50
CA THR A 8 -6.05 -21.99 -9.56
C THR A 8 -5.20 -22.13 -10.81
N THR A 9 -5.65 -21.60 -11.94
CA THR A 9 -4.90 -21.62 -13.20
C THR A 9 -3.81 -20.57 -13.21
N LEU A 10 -4.09 -19.35 -12.72
CA LEU A 10 -3.07 -18.31 -12.57
C LEU A 10 -1.92 -18.76 -11.66
N LEU A 11 -2.21 -19.46 -10.55
CA LEU A 11 -1.18 -19.97 -9.64
C LEU A 11 -0.28 -21.07 -10.24
N GLN A 12 -0.68 -21.67 -11.37
CA GLN A 12 0.15 -22.63 -12.11
C GLN A 12 1.17 -21.93 -13.03
N GLU A 13 0.97 -20.64 -13.30
CA GLU A 13 1.89 -19.85 -14.12
C GLU A 13 3.21 -19.56 -13.40
N LYS A 14 4.28 -19.44 -14.19
CA LYS A 14 5.60 -19.05 -13.69
C LYS A 14 5.81 -17.56 -13.91
N VAL A 15 6.00 -16.84 -12.81
CA VAL A 15 6.45 -15.45 -12.82
C VAL A 15 7.89 -15.43 -12.34
N VAL A 16 8.80 -15.02 -13.23
CA VAL A 16 10.22 -14.88 -12.88
C VAL A 16 10.42 -13.64 -12.01
N ASP A 17 11.54 -13.62 -11.28
CA ASP A 17 11.84 -12.51 -10.37
C ASP A 17 12.00 -11.21 -11.18
N GLY A 18 11.18 -10.21 -10.87
CA GLY A 18 11.05 -9.03 -11.74
C GLY A 18 9.66 -8.80 -12.29
N GLU A 19 8.89 -9.86 -12.49
CA GLU A 19 7.66 -9.81 -13.28
C GLU A 19 6.39 -9.73 -12.44
N VAL A 20 5.34 -9.23 -13.10
CA VAL A 20 3.96 -9.30 -12.66
C VAL A 20 3.12 -9.85 -13.80
N MET A 21 2.14 -10.68 -13.45
CA MET A 21 1.12 -11.18 -14.36
C MET A 21 -0.25 -10.72 -13.87
N LEU A 22 -0.98 -9.99 -14.70
CA LEU A 22 -2.33 -9.52 -14.41
C LEU A 22 -3.35 -10.41 -15.12
N ALA A 23 -4.35 -10.91 -14.41
CA ALA A 23 -5.48 -11.57 -15.03
C ALA A 23 -6.40 -10.52 -15.69
N VAL A 24 -6.65 -10.67 -16.98
CA VAL A 24 -7.43 -9.73 -17.79
C VAL A 24 -8.62 -10.42 -18.45
N ASP A 25 -9.68 -9.64 -18.66
CA ASP A 25 -10.83 -10.04 -19.47
C ASP A 25 -10.81 -9.34 -20.82
N TYR A 26 -10.70 -10.11 -21.91
CA TYR A 26 -10.80 -9.58 -23.28
C TYR A 26 -12.26 -9.40 -23.74
N ASN A 27 -13.25 -9.86 -22.97
CA ASN A 27 -14.65 -9.68 -23.30
C ASN A 27 -15.11 -8.24 -23.01
N LEU A 28 -14.90 -7.34 -23.98
CA LEU A 28 -15.33 -5.94 -23.88
C LEU A 28 -16.86 -5.75 -23.89
N GLU A 29 -17.62 -6.80 -24.20
CA GLU A 29 -19.10 -6.79 -24.16
C GLU A 29 -19.66 -7.27 -22.82
N ASN A 30 -18.79 -7.50 -21.82
CA ASN A 30 -19.19 -7.95 -20.51
C ASN A 30 -20.09 -6.91 -19.79
N LYS A 31 -21.39 -7.18 -19.78
CA LYS A 31 -22.42 -6.28 -19.23
C LYS A 31 -22.36 -6.08 -17.71
N THR A 32 -21.61 -6.90 -16.99
CA THR A 32 -21.44 -6.75 -15.54
C THR A 32 -20.36 -5.74 -15.16
N VAL A 33 -19.63 -5.22 -16.15
CA VAL A 33 -18.55 -4.23 -15.95
C VAL A 33 -19.12 -2.81 -16.06
N ASP A 34 -18.87 -2.00 -15.04
CA ASP A 34 -19.07 -0.55 -15.13
C ASP A 34 -17.90 0.07 -15.90
N ILE A 35 -18.19 0.56 -17.11
CA ILE A 35 -17.17 1.12 -17.99
C ILE A 35 -16.51 2.38 -17.43
N ASP A 36 -17.21 3.13 -16.59
CA ASP A 36 -16.71 4.39 -16.04
C ASP A 36 -15.74 4.15 -14.87
N ASP A 37 -15.92 3.06 -14.12
CA ASP A 37 -15.04 2.73 -13.00
C ASP A 37 -13.97 1.67 -13.30
N VAL A 38 -14.19 0.80 -14.30
CA VAL A 38 -13.24 -0.28 -14.60
C VAL A 38 -11.86 0.23 -14.99
N THR A 39 -10.83 -0.43 -14.46
CA THR A 39 -9.45 -0.23 -14.90
C THR A 39 -9.25 -0.91 -16.25
N LYS A 40 -8.95 -0.10 -17.27
CA LYS A 40 -8.77 -0.56 -18.64
C LYS A 40 -7.32 -0.92 -18.89
N VAL A 41 -7.07 -1.92 -19.72
CA VAL A 41 -5.75 -2.43 -20.06
C VAL A 41 -5.56 -2.44 -21.57
N LEU A 42 -4.40 -1.97 -22.03
CA LEU A 42 -3.94 -2.12 -23.40
C LEU A 42 -2.80 -3.13 -23.44
N VAL A 43 -3.00 -4.21 -24.19
CA VAL A 43 -2.06 -5.32 -24.37
C VAL A 43 -1.52 -5.35 -25.79
N ASP A 44 -0.22 -5.61 -25.96
CA ASP A 44 0.42 -5.81 -27.27
C ASP A 44 0.28 -7.25 -27.80
N GLY A 45 0.78 -7.49 -29.02
CA GLY A 45 0.77 -8.83 -29.64
C GLY A 45 1.70 -9.86 -28.98
N ASN A 46 2.47 -9.48 -27.94
CA ASN A 46 3.33 -10.38 -27.17
C ASN A 46 2.77 -10.64 -25.76
N ASN A 47 1.48 -10.40 -25.54
CA ASN A 47 0.81 -10.56 -24.25
C ASN A 47 1.45 -9.73 -23.11
N ARG A 48 1.93 -8.53 -23.45
CA ARG A 48 2.46 -7.57 -22.48
C ARG A 48 1.57 -6.36 -22.32
N ILE A 49 1.50 -5.87 -21.10
CA ILE A 49 0.79 -4.61 -20.80
C ILE A 49 1.60 -3.45 -21.37
N VAL A 50 0.95 -2.65 -22.22
CA VAL A 50 1.47 -1.40 -22.78
C VAL A 50 1.02 -0.21 -21.94
N ASN A 51 -0.26 -0.20 -21.55
CA ASN A 51 -0.84 0.87 -20.75
C ASN A 51 -1.99 0.32 -19.88
N ILE A 52 -2.23 0.97 -18.74
CA ILE A 52 -3.28 0.57 -17.79
C ILE A 52 -3.85 1.81 -17.09
N GLY A 53 -5.15 1.83 -16.83
CA GLY A 53 -5.79 2.83 -15.98
C GLY A 53 -7.23 3.13 -16.35
N LYS A 54 -7.99 3.71 -15.42
CA LYS A 54 -9.42 4.03 -15.61
C LYS A 54 -9.69 4.98 -16.79
N LYS A 55 -8.78 5.92 -17.07
CA LYS A 55 -8.95 7.02 -18.05
C LYS A 55 -8.23 6.83 -19.39
N ILE A 56 -7.73 5.64 -19.72
CA ILE A 56 -7.04 5.43 -21.01
C ILE A 56 -8.05 5.30 -22.15
N LYS A 57 -7.77 5.95 -23.29
CA LYS A 57 -8.67 5.96 -24.46
C LYS A 57 -8.60 4.69 -25.31
N LYS A 58 -7.40 4.12 -25.45
CA LYS A 58 -7.14 2.89 -26.21
C LYS A 58 -6.92 1.76 -25.21
N TYR A 59 -7.72 0.71 -25.31
CA TYR A 59 -7.66 -0.49 -24.49
C TYR A 59 -8.27 -1.66 -25.29
N ASN A 60 -7.90 -2.88 -24.90
CA ASN A 60 -8.44 -4.12 -25.49
C ASN A 60 -8.78 -5.17 -24.42
N ALA A 61 -8.64 -4.84 -23.14
CA ALA A 61 -8.97 -5.73 -22.04
C ALA A 61 -9.39 -4.93 -20.79
N TYR A 62 -10.12 -5.59 -19.89
CA TYR A 62 -10.41 -5.12 -18.54
C TYR A 62 -9.50 -5.78 -17.50
N ASP A 63 -9.11 -5.01 -16.50
CA ASP A 63 -8.43 -5.50 -15.30
C ASP A 63 -9.45 -6.19 -14.38
N THR A 64 -9.15 -7.41 -13.95
CA THR A 64 -10.01 -8.21 -13.06
C THR A 64 -9.69 -7.99 -11.57
N GLY A 65 -8.63 -7.26 -11.27
CA GLY A 65 -8.10 -7.05 -9.92
C GLY A 65 -7.24 -8.20 -9.39
N VAL A 66 -7.04 -9.27 -10.17
CA VAL A 66 -6.26 -10.46 -9.76
C VAL A 66 -4.86 -10.42 -10.37
N PHE A 67 -3.84 -10.42 -9.51
CA PHE A 67 -2.44 -10.34 -9.90
C PHE A 67 -1.64 -11.50 -9.31
N LEU A 68 -0.73 -12.06 -10.12
CA LEU A 68 0.36 -12.90 -9.66
C LEU A 68 1.66 -12.10 -9.73
N CYS A 69 2.27 -11.88 -8.57
CA CYS A 69 3.37 -10.94 -8.43
C CYS A 69 4.62 -11.63 -7.89
N SER A 70 5.77 -11.35 -8.50
CA SER A 70 7.05 -11.53 -7.82
C SER A 70 7.33 -10.35 -6.87
N THR A 71 8.43 -10.43 -6.13
CA THR A 71 8.93 -9.35 -5.27
C THR A 71 9.13 -8.03 -6.00
N ALA A 72 9.29 -8.04 -7.32
CA ALA A 72 9.54 -6.84 -8.11
C ALA A 72 8.35 -5.89 -8.28
N LEU A 73 7.11 -6.35 -8.03
CA LEU A 73 6.00 -5.41 -7.89
C LEU A 73 6.32 -4.41 -6.77
N PHE A 74 6.96 -4.87 -5.70
CA PHE A 74 7.30 -4.03 -4.59
C PHE A 74 8.35 -2.97 -4.99
N GLU A 75 9.45 -3.36 -5.61
CA GLU A 75 10.49 -2.42 -6.08
C GLU A 75 9.97 -1.39 -7.09
N ALA A 76 9.06 -1.79 -7.98
CA ALA A 76 8.48 -0.89 -8.96
C ALA A 76 7.57 0.15 -8.32
N LEU A 77 6.77 -0.26 -7.34
CA LEU A 77 5.93 0.63 -6.56
C LEU A 77 6.76 1.59 -5.70
N GLU A 78 7.92 1.18 -5.19
CA GLU A 78 8.83 2.04 -4.42
C GLU A 78 9.36 3.19 -5.30
N LYS A 79 9.78 2.86 -6.52
CA LYS A 79 10.24 3.86 -7.52
C LYS A 79 9.11 4.79 -7.98
N GLY A 80 7.87 4.31 -8.02
CA GLY A 80 6.69 5.13 -8.31
C GLY A 80 6.34 6.10 -7.18
N SER A 81 6.36 5.62 -5.93
CA SER A 81 6.09 6.43 -4.74
C SER A 81 7.07 7.61 -4.59
N ALA A 82 8.33 7.45 -4.99
CA ALA A 82 9.31 8.54 -5.00
C ALA A 82 8.94 9.70 -5.95
N ARG A 83 8.06 9.44 -6.93
CA ARG A 83 7.58 10.41 -7.92
C ARG A 83 6.17 10.95 -7.61
N GLY A 84 5.63 10.62 -6.43
CA GLY A 84 4.27 11.00 -6.02
C GLY A 84 3.15 10.15 -6.63
N GLU A 85 3.48 9.19 -7.49
CA GLU A 85 2.52 8.25 -8.07
C GLU A 85 2.44 6.99 -7.21
N THR A 86 1.50 6.99 -6.26
CA THR A 86 1.37 5.92 -5.27
C THR A 86 0.43 4.80 -5.69
N SER A 87 -0.18 4.85 -6.88
CA SER A 87 -1.15 3.82 -7.26
C SER A 87 -0.53 2.52 -7.78
N LEU A 88 -1.21 1.39 -7.58
CA LEU A 88 -0.87 0.07 -8.11
C LEU A 88 -0.77 0.14 -9.63
N SER A 89 -1.75 0.78 -10.28
CA SER A 89 -1.71 1.06 -11.72
C SER A 89 -0.45 1.83 -12.14
N ALA A 90 0.05 2.77 -11.34
CA ALA A 90 1.31 3.46 -11.63
C ALA A 90 2.53 2.53 -11.52
N GLY A 91 2.56 1.65 -10.52
CA GLY A 91 3.58 0.60 -10.41
C GLY A 91 3.57 -0.35 -11.62
N ILE A 92 2.39 -0.78 -12.07
CA ILE A 92 2.23 -1.62 -13.26
C ILE A 92 2.70 -0.87 -14.51
N LYS A 93 2.42 0.44 -14.67
CA LYS A 93 2.97 1.24 -15.78
C LYS A 93 4.50 1.27 -15.79
N ILE A 94 5.14 1.32 -14.63
CA ILE A 94 6.60 1.27 -14.53
C ILE A 94 7.13 -0.09 -14.97
N LEU A 95 6.48 -1.19 -14.57
CA LEU A 95 6.84 -2.55 -14.99
C LEU A 95 6.58 -2.79 -16.49
N ALA A 96 5.48 -2.25 -17.02
CA ALA A 96 5.15 -2.27 -18.44
C ALA A 96 6.26 -1.61 -19.28
N LYS A 97 6.74 -0.43 -18.89
CA LYS A 97 7.87 0.25 -19.55
C LYS A 97 9.16 -0.58 -19.54
N LYS A 98 9.33 -1.46 -18.54
CA LYS A 98 10.46 -2.39 -18.43
C LYS A 98 10.21 -3.74 -19.10
N LYS A 99 9.08 -3.93 -19.78
CA LYS A 99 8.62 -5.20 -20.37
C LYS A 99 8.46 -6.34 -19.36
N LYS A 100 8.22 -6.00 -18.08
CA LYS A 100 8.05 -6.93 -16.96
C LYS A 100 6.60 -7.09 -16.49
N ALA A 101 5.64 -6.57 -17.25
CA ALA A 101 4.21 -6.72 -16.99
C ALA A 101 3.56 -7.56 -18.09
N ARG A 102 3.13 -8.77 -17.73
CA ARG A 102 2.46 -9.74 -18.61
C ARG A 102 0.99 -9.84 -18.25
N ILE A 103 0.21 -10.43 -19.15
CA ILE A 103 -1.19 -10.76 -18.88
C ILE A 103 -1.41 -12.26 -18.75
N PHE A 104 -2.53 -12.60 -18.12
CA PHE A 104 -3.15 -13.91 -18.11
C PHE A 104 -4.60 -13.73 -18.57
N ASP A 105 -4.96 -14.35 -19.70
CA ASP A 105 -6.34 -14.28 -20.18
C ASP A 105 -7.23 -15.20 -19.34
N ILE A 106 -8.31 -14.66 -18.77
CA ILE A 106 -9.30 -15.46 -18.04
C ILE A 106 -10.21 -16.28 -18.96
N LYS A 107 -10.14 -16.07 -20.29
CA LYS A 107 -10.87 -16.81 -21.33
C LYS A 107 -12.39 -16.81 -21.11
N GLY A 108 -12.92 -15.68 -20.67
CA GLY A 108 -14.35 -15.51 -20.38
C GLY A 108 -14.83 -16.17 -19.09
N ASN A 109 -13.93 -16.68 -18.23
CA ASN A 109 -14.31 -17.12 -16.90
C ASN A 109 -15.00 -15.99 -16.13
N TYR A 110 -15.97 -16.39 -15.30
CA TYR A 110 -16.83 -15.43 -14.62
C TYR A 110 -16.04 -14.58 -13.61
N TRP A 111 -16.19 -13.27 -13.73
CA TRP A 111 -15.80 -12.32 -12.71
C TRP A 111 -16.79 -11.16 -12.70
N ILE A 112 -16.96 -10.57 -11.54
CA ILE A 112 -17.72 -9.34 -11.31
C ILE A 112 -16.88 -8.48 -10.40
N ASP A 113 -16.69 -7.23 -10.78
CA ASP A 113 -16.08 -6.26 -9.90
C ASP A 113 -17.04 -6.05 -8.72
N ILE A 114 -16.59 -6.39 -7.51
CA ILE A 114 -17.34 -5.95 -6.33
C ILE A 114 -16.71 -4.62 -5.97
N ASP A 115 -17.47 -3.55 -6.10
CA ASP A 115 -17.10 -2.19 -5.71
C ASP A 115 -16.74 -2.11 -4.22
N ASP A 116 -15.53 -2.56 -3.90
CA ASP A 116 -14.83 -2.16 -2.71
C ASP A 116 -13.54 -1.49 -3.17
N GLU A 117 -13.69 -0.35 -3.86
CA GLU A 117 -12.57 0.55 -4.18
C GLU A 117 -11.77 0.84 -2.91
N LYS A 118 -12.40 0.82 -1.72
CA LYS A 118 -11.69 0.92 -0.44
C LYS A 118 -10.85 -0.32 -0.16
N ALA A 119 -11.30 -1.54 -0.44
CA ALA A 119 -10.50 -2.76 -0.35
C ALA A 119 -9.37 -2.78 -1.37
N PHE A 120 -9.60 -2.35 -2.62
CA PHE A 120 -8.54 -2.23 -3.62
C PHE A 120 -7.49 -1.22 -3.17
N ARG A 121 -7.90 0.01 -2.79
CA ARG A 121 -7.01 1.03 -2.21
C ARG A 121 -6.34 0.54 -0.93
N LYS A 122 -7.00 -0.30 -0.14
CA LYS A 122 -6.42 -0.89 1.07
C LYS A 122 -5.37 -1.94 0.73
N ALA A 123 -5.61 -2.79 -0.26
CA ALA A 123 -4.65 -3.77 -0.75
C ALA A 123 -3.43 -3.06 -1.34
N GLU A 124 -3.65 -2.05 -2.18
CA GLU A 124 -2.64 -1.13 -2.68
C GLU A 124 -1.84 -0.48 -1.53
N ASN A 125 -2.51 0.14 -0.56
CA ASN A 125 -1.85 0.70 0.62
C ASN A 125 -1.06 -0.34 1.44
N ILE A 126 -1.54 -1.58 1.54
CA ILE A 126 -0.83 -2.68 2.21
C ILE A 126 0.42 -3.07 1.40
N LEU A 127 0.32 -3.18 0.08
CA LEU A 127 1.44 -3.45 -0.81
C LEU A 127 2.49 -2.35 -0.66
N LEU A 128 2.08 -1.08 -0.70
CA LEU A 128 2.93 0.10 -0.51
C LEU A 128 3.56 0.16 0.89
N ALA A 129 2.81 -0.17 1.93
CA ALA A 129 3.31 -0.18 3.31
C ALA A 129 4.32 -1.32 3.55
N ASN A 130 4.18 -2.43 2.83
CA ASN A 130 5.14 -3.53 2.87
C ASN A 130 6.47 -3.19 2.16
N LEU A 131 6.49 -2.21 1.24
CA LEU A 131 7.71 -1.73 0.58
C LEU A 131 8.69 -1.11 1.55
N LYS A 132 8.18 -0.32 2.49
CA LYS A 132 8.99 0.50 3.40
C LYS A 132 9.73 -0.31 4.47
N LYS A 133 9.67 -1.65 4.46
CA LYS A 133 10.19 -2.49 5.56
C LYS A 133 10.98 -3.71 5.10
N THR A 134 12.06 -3.46 4.36
CA THR A 134 13.19 -4.40 4.25
C THR A 134 14.27 -4.17 5.32
N SER A 135 14.26 -3.05 6.06
CA SER A 135 15.29 -2.71 7.07
C SER A 135 14.87 -2.84 8.54
N ASP A 136 13.65 -3.31 8.83
CA ASP A 136 13.12 -3.31 10.20
C ASP A 136 13.73 -4.41 11.08
N GLY A 137 14.41 -3.99 12.15
CA GLY A 137 14.91 -4.87 13.21
C GLY A 137 13.79 -5.64 13.95
N PRO A 138 14.16 -6.67 14.74
CA PRO A 138 13.21 -7.62 15.37
C PRO A 138 12.11 -6.96 16.22
N VAL A 139 12.46 -5.86 16.89
CA VAL A 139 11.58 -5.10 17.79
C VAL A 139 10.44 -4.44 17.02
N SER A 140 10.73 -3.81 15.88
CA SER A 140 9.72 -3.15 15.05
C SER A 140 8.72 -4.13 14.44
N ARG A 141 9.17 -5.36 14.13
CA ARG A 141 8.30 -6.42 13.60
C ARG A 141 7.33 -6.97 14.64
N ARG A 142 7.80 -7.24 15.87
CA ARG A 142 6.97 -7.91 16.90
C ARG A 142 6.12 -6.94 17.73
N LEU A 143 6.60 -5.73 17.98
CA LEU A 143 5.92 -4.78 18.86
C LEU A 143 5.25 -3.64 18.07
N ASN A 144 6.02 -2.90 17.27
CA ASN A 144 5.50 -1.70 16.61
C ASN A 144 4.47 -2.02 15.54
N ARG A 145 4.63 -3.12 14.80
CA ARG A 145 3.74 -3.49 13.69
C ARG A 145 2.29 -3.75 14.13
N PRO A 146 1.98 -4.63 15.11
CA PRO A 146 0.60 -4.84 15.54
C PRO A 146 -0.01 -3.59 16.20
N ILE A 147 0.78 -2.80 16.94
CA ILE A 147 0.33 -1.58 17.61
C ILE A 147 0.03 -0.48 16.59
N SER A 148 0.97 -0.19 15.69
CA SER A 148 0.84 0.83 14.64
C SER A 148 -0.34 0.52 13.71
N ILE A 149 -0.54 -0.74 13.33
CA ILE A 149 -1.69 -1.13 12.48
C ILE A 149 -3.02 -0.85 13.19
N ARG A 150 -3.12 -1.12 14.50
CA ARG A 150 -4.35 -0.83 15.27
C ARG A 150 -4.61 0.68 15.40
N ILE A 151 -3.57 1.45 15.72
CA ILE A 151 -3.66 2.91 15.86
C ILE A 151 -3.99 3.57 14.52
N SER A 152 -3.28 3.21 13.44
CA SER A 152 -3.54 3.74 12.10
C SER A 152 -4.94 3.41 11.60
N LYS A 153 -5.46 2.19 11.85
CA LYS A 153 -6.86 1.84 11.54
C LYS A 153 -7.86 2.70 12.32
N TYR A 154 -7.59 2.97 13.60
CA TYR A 154 -8.45 3.80 14.43
C TYR A 154 -8.48 5.27 13.97
N LEU A 155 -7.32 5.83 13.64
CA LEU A 155 -7.18 7.22 13.17
C LEU A 155 -7.82 7.45 11.79
N LEU A 156 -7.68 6.49 10.87
CA LEU A 156 -8.31 6.54 9.55
C LEU A 156 -9.84 6.53 9.64
N LYS A 157 -10.42 5.86 10.64
CA LYS A 157 -11.87 5.82 10.85
C LYS A 157 -12.44 7.15 11.38
N LYS A 158 -11.59 8.06 11.85
CA LYS A 158 -11.98 9.32 12.50
C LYS A 158 -11.64 10.59 11.69
N HIS A 159 -11.25 10.48 10.41
CA HIS A 159 -10.84 11.62 9.56
C HIS A 159 -9.80 12.55 10.22
N ILE A 160 -8.91 12.00 11.06
CA ILE A 160 -7.89 12.79 11.74
C ILE A 160 -6.76 13.07 10.74
N THR A 161 -6.44 14.35 10.52
CA THR A 161 -5.40 14.76 9.58
C THR A 161 -4.01 14.61 10.21
N PRO A 162 -2.94 14.40 9.40
CA PRO A 162 -1.58 14.27 9.92
C PRO A 162 -1.14 15.45 10.79
N ASN A 163 -1.57 16.66 10.46
CA ASN A 163 -1.24 17.88 11.20
C ASN A 163 -1.83 17.89 12.62
N GLN A 164 -2.99 17.27 12.83
CA GLN A 164 -3.59 17.14 14.17
C GLN A 164 -2.75 16.22 15.05
N ILE A 165 -2.24 15.13 14.50
CA ILE A 165 -1.39 14.18 15.24
C ILE A 165 -0.10 14.86 15.70
N THR A 166 0.55 15.60 14.81
CA THR A 166 1.77 16.36 15.14
C THR A 166 1.49 17.43 16.20
N PHE A 167 0.36 18.12 16.12
CA PHE A 167 -0.05 19.12 17.09
C PHE A 167 -0.33 18.52 18.49
N PHE A 168 -1.00 17.37 18.55
CA PHE A 168 -1.21 16.65 19.81
C PHE A 168 0.12 16.15 20.41
N ALA A 169 1.03 15.64 19.58
CA ALA A 169 2.36 15.21 20.02
C ALA A 169 3.17 16.40 20.59
N PHE A 170 3.05 17.58 19.98
CA PHE A 170 3.67 18.81 20.45
C PHE A 170 3.09 19.30 21.79
N ILE A 171 1.77 19.23 21.96
CA ILE A 171 1.14 19.58 23.25
C ILE A 171 1.58 18.62 24.35
N LEU A 172 1.62 17.31 24.06
CA LEU A 172 2.06 16.29 25.02
C LEU A 172 3.52 16.51 25.46
N SER A 173 4.41 16.91 24.55
CA SER A 173 5.81 17.20 24.90
C SER A 173 5.95 18.50 25.71
N VAL A 174 5.17 19.55 25.41
CA VAL A 174 5.12 20.77 26.23
C VAL A 174 4.60 20.48 27.63
N ILE A 175 3.52 19.71 27.76
CA ILE A 175 2.99 19.28 29.06
C ILE A 175 4.04 18.46 29.82
N GLY A 176 4.68 17.48 29.16
CA GLY A 176 5.75 16.68 29.77
C GLY A 176 6.90 17.54 30.30
N ALA A 177 7.33 18.55 29.54
CA ALA A 177 8.37 19.48 29.97
C ALA A 177 7.95 20.34 31.19
N LEU A 178 6.68 20.77 31.24
CA LEU A 178 6.15 21.54 32.37
C LEU A 178 6.03 20.69 33.65
N PHE A 179 5.69 19.41 33.54
CA PHE A 179 5.65 18.48 34.68
C PHE A 179 7.05 18.06 35.17
N PHE A 180 8.06 18.06 34.30
CA PHE A 180 9.45 17.77 34.70
C PHE A 180 10.13 18.92 35.44
N ARG A 181 9.66 20.16 35.21
CA ARG A 181 10.24 21.38 35.80
C ARG A 181 10.21 21.38 37.35
N PRO A 182 9.09 21.09 38.05
CA PRO A 182 9.09 21.07 39.52
C PRO A 182 9.94 19.94 40.13
N LEU A 183 10.05 18.78 39.47
CA LEU A 183 10.89 17.65 39.94
C LEU A 183 12.39 17.95 39.94
N LEU A 184 12.87 18.70 38.94
CA LEU A 184 14.26 19.15 38.87
C LEU A 184 14.56 20.22 39.94
N TYR A 185 13.63 21.14 40.18
CA TYR A 185 13.78 22.17 41.21
C TYR A 185 13.82 21.59 42.63
N THR A 186 12.96 20.61 42.96
CA THR A 186 12.99 19.94 44.28
C THR A 186 14.26 19.12 44.49
N ASN A 187 14.75 18.43 43.46
CA ASN A 187 16.01 17.68 43.54
C ASN A 187 17.22 18.61 43.74
N CYS A 188 17.27 19.75 43.06
CA CYS A 188 18.33 20.74 43.25
C CYS A 188 18.33 21.34 44.67
N ILE A 189 17.16 21.60 45.26
CA ILE A 189 17.04 22.12 46.63
C ILE A 189 17.45 21.06 47.66
N LEU A 190 17.05 19.80 47.47
CA LEU A 190 17.42 18.69 48.36
C LEU A 190 18.94 18.39 48.32
N LEU A 191 19.56 18.40 47.14
CA LEU A 191 21.01 18.26 47.00
C LEU A 191 21.77 19.41 47.67
N ARG A 192 21.25 20.65 47.56
CA ARG A 192 21.84 21.81 48.22
C ARG A 192 21.71 21.74 49.75
N GLN A 193 20.58 21.29 50.29
CA GLN A 193 20.41 21.10 51.74
C GLN A 193 21.25 19.93 52.29
N SER A 194 21.39 18.83 51.55
CA SER A 194 22.24 17.70 51.93
C SER A 194 23.73 18.07 51.96
N SER A 195 24.19 18.94 51.06
CA SER A 195 25.58 19.41 51.05
C SER A 195 25.90 20.33 52.23
N TYR A 196 24.93 21.13 52.70
CA TYR A 196 25.08 22.00 53.87
C TYR A 196 25.02 21.26 55.21
N ARG A 197 24.46 20.04 55.25
CA ARG A 197 24.34 19.24 56.48
C ARG A 197 25.54 18.33 56.76
N ASN A 198 26.41 18.14 55.75
CA ASN A 198 27.62 17.33 55.80
C ASN A 198 28.91 18.19 55.78
N SER A 199 28.80 19.51 55.98
CA SER A 199 29.92 20.45 56.18
C SER A 199 29.82 21.04 57.57
#